data_AF-A0A2H0NJ72-F1
#
_entry.id   AF-A0A2H0NJ72-F1
#
_cell.length_a   1.000
_cell.length_b   1.000
_cell.length_c   1.000
_cell.angle_alpha   90.00
_cell.angle_beta   90.00
_cell.angle_gamma   90.00
#
_symmetry.space_group_name_H-M   'P 1'
#
loop_
_entity.id
_entity.type
_entity.pdbx_description
1 polymer ?
#
loop_
_entity_poly.entity_id
_entity_poly.type
_entity_poly.pdbx_seq_one_letter_code
_entity_poly.pdbx_strand_id
1 'polypeptide(L)'
;MLRGESFFGYILTSIKKDLDKKLFFVINWFLIPLIIICIVNLFVPIANVWRLIFLLPPFLIIISRLIDLHKYSFLFLILVVLISLTANFFYFLNEKYQRENWRGLVSELDTNNDPVIFTVENGFAPYTWYSKKKKVICGPLTLDKCTKSNNFYYISYLKDIFDKDNKVQQTLSSRYLLVDIKNYQGVGFVYHYENSY
;
A
#
# COMPACT_ATOMS: atom_id res chain seq x y z
N MET A 1 -21.06 -38.97 -18.57
CA MET A 1 -21.45 -38.74 -17.16
C MET A 1 -20.46 -37.76 -16.56
N LEU A 2 -20.84 -36.47 -16.48
CA LEU A 2 -19.97 -35.37 -16.06
C LEU A 2 -19.72 -35.48 -14.55
N ARG A 3 -18.50 -35.86 -14.17
CA ARG A 3 -18.07 -35.86 -12.77
C ARG A 3 -17.93 -34.40 -12.36
N GLY A 4 -18.94 -33.87 -11.68
CA GLY A 4 -18.97 -32.52 -11.11
C GLY A 4 -18.02 -32.40 -9.92
N GLU A 5 -16.73 -32.62 -10.14
CA GLU A 5 -15.74 -32.26 -9.15
C GLU A 5 -15.43 -30.77 -9.30
N SER A 6 -15.59 -30.04 -8.21
CA SER A 6 -15.20 -28.63 -8.14
C SER A 6 -13.75 -28.47 -8.62
N PHE A 7 -13.43 -27.34 -9.25
CA PHE A 7 -12.09 -26.98 -9.72
C PHE A 7 -10.99 -27.33 -8.69
N PHE A 8 -11.28 -27.14 -7.41
CA PHE A 8 -10.40 -27.50 -6.29
C PHE A 8 -10.26 -29.02 -6.05
N GLY A 9 -11.31 -29.82 -6.23
CA GLY A 9 -11.27 -31.28 -6.10
C GLY A 9 -10.41 -31.95 -7.16
N TYR A 10 -10.48 -31.46 -8.41
CA TYR A 10 -9.62 -31.97 -9.49
C TYR A 10 -8.14 -31.58 -9.30
N ILE A 11 -7.88 -30.39 -8.75
CA ILE A 11 -6.54 -29.95 -8.36
C ILE A 11 -5.96 -30.87 -7.27
N LEU A 12 -6.74 -31.20 -6.23
CA LEU A 12 -6.30 -32.08 -5.14
C LEU A 12 -6.06 -33.54 -5.59
N THR A 13 -6.85 -34.05 -6.53
CA THR A 13 -6.72 -35.42 -7.03
C THR A 13 -5.56 -35.58 -8.01
N SER A 14 -5.26 -34.55 -8.82
CA SER A 14 -4.10 -34.54 -9.73
C SER A 14 -2.76 -34.42 -8.99
N ILE A 15 -2.74 -33.72 -7.84
CA ILE A 15 -1.57 -33.59 -6.94
C ILE A 15 -1.11 -34.95 -6.40
N LYS A 16 -2.02 -35.92 -6.17
CA LYS A 16 -1.70 -37.18 -5.48
C LYS A 16 -0.93 -38.22 -6.30
N LYS A 17 -0.87 -38.12 -7.63
CA LYS A 17 -0.35 -39.21 -8.47
C LYS A 17 1.16 -39.12 -8.79
N ASP A 18 1.77 -37.94 -8.70
CA ASP A 18 3.19 -37.69 -9.01
C ASP A 18 3.73 -36.48 -8.21
N LEU A 19 3.58 -36.48 -6.88
CA LEU A 19 4.11 -35.38 -6.08
C LEU A 19 5.62 -35.55 -5.88
N ASP A 20 6.41 -34.93 -6.74
CA ASP A 20 7.84 -34.74 -6.53
C ASP A 20 8.09 -34.22 -5.11
N LYS A 21 9.04 -34.80 -4.36
CA LYS A 21 9.40 -34.36 -2.98
C LYS A 21 9.64 -32.83 -2.90
N LYS A 22 10.11 -32.24 -4.00
CA LYS A 22 10.28 -30.79 -4.16
C LYS A 22 8.96 -30.02 -4.15
N LEU A 23 7.92 -30.49 -4.85
CA LEU A 23 6.61 -29.86 -4.87
C LEU A 23 5.92 -29.98 -3.51
N PHE A 24 6.08 -31.12 -2.82
CA PHE A 24 5.61 -31.28 -1.45
C PHE A 24 6.21 -30.21 -0.52
N PHE A 25 7.51 -29.96 -0.61
CA PHE A 25 8.18 -28.92 0.18
C PHE A 25 7.60 -27.53 -0.11
N VAL A 26 7.41 -27.18 -1.38
CA VAL A 26 6.84 -25.87 -1.78
C VAL A 26 5.40 -25.71 -1.28
N ILE A 27 4.57 -26.75 -1.36
CA ILE A 27 3.21 -26.75 -0.83
C ILE A 27 3.21 -26.49 0.67
N ASN A 28 4.10 -27.14 1.43
CA ASN A 28 4.22 -26.88 2.87
C ASN A 28 4.74 -25.46 3.15
N TRP A 29 5.67 -24.95 2.34
CA TRP A 29 6.13 -23.56 2.43
C TRP A 29 4.99 -22.56 2.20
N PHE A 30 3.99 -22.88 1.38
CA PHE A 30 2.79 -22.06 1.24
C PHE A 30 1.78 -22.27 2.37
N LEU A 31 1.41 -23.52 2.65
CA LEU A 31 0.31 -23.84 3.56
C LEU A 31 0.63 -23.57 5.03
N ILE A 32 1.85 -23.88 5.48
CA ILE A 32 2.21 -23.72 6.90
C ILE A 32 2.12 -22.24 7.32
N PRO A 33 2.76 -21.28 6.64
CA PRO A 33 2.64 -19.88 7.02
C PRO A 33 1.22 -19.34 6.84
N LEU A 34 0.48 -19.80 5.82
CA LEU A 34 -0.93 -19.41 5.63
C LEU A 34 -1.80 -19.85 6.82
N ILE A 35 -1.69 -21.11 7.24
CA ILE A 35 -2.43 -21.65 8.40
C ILE A 35 -2.03 -20.91 9.68
N ILE A 36 -0.73 -20.67 9.89
CA ILE A 36 -0.24 -19.90 11.05
C ILE A 36 -0.83 -18.49 11.04
N ILE A 37 -0.82 -17.79 9.90
CA ILE A 37 -1.42 -16.46 9.78
C ILE A 37 -2.91 -16.51 10.12
N CYS A 38 -3.66 -17.50 9.60
CA CYS A 38 -5.08 -17.65 9.91
C CYS A 38 -5.32 -17.87 11.41
N ILE A 39 -4.55 -18.75 12.07
CA ILE A 39 -4.68 -19.04 13.50
C ILE A 39 -4.33 -17.81 14.34
N VAL A 40 -3.18 -17.19 14.07
CA VAL A 40 -2.73 -15.99 14.80
C VAL A 40 -3.73 -14.85 14.61
N ASN A 41 -4.34 -14.73 13.43
CA ASN A 41 -5.33 -13.69 13.14
C ASN A 41 -6.62 -13.79 13.97
N LEU A 42 -6.91 -14.95 14.57
CA LEU A 42 -8.02 -15.11 15.52
C LEU A 42 -7.74 -14.41 16.86
N PHE A 43 -6.46 -14.25 17.22
CA PHE A 43 -6.05 -13.64 18.50
C PHE A 43 -5.60 -12.19 18.33
N VAL A 44 -4.90 -11.89 17.24
CA VAL A 44 -4.40 -10.55 16.94
C VAL A 44 -4.63 -10.27 15.45
N PRO A 45 -5.31 -9.17 15.07
CA PRO A 45 -5.64 -8.87 13.67
C PRO A 45 -4.38 -8.46 12.89
N ILE A 46 -3.57 -9.46 12.54
CA ILE A 46 -2.25 -9.34 11.91
C ILE A 46 -2.33 -9.56 10.40
N ALA A 47 -3.46 -10.07 9.87
CA ALA A 47 -3.67 -10.30 8.46
C ALA A 47 -3.61 -8.99 7.65
N ASN A 48 -2.40 -8.66 7.22
CA ASN A 48 -2.10 -7.53 6.36
C ASN A 48 -1.46 -8.07 5.08
N VAL A 49 -1.79 -7.47 3.94
CA VAL A 49 -1.23 -7.77 2.62
C VAL A 49 0.31 -7.86 2.64
N TRP A 50 0.98 -7.00 3.43
CA TRP A 50 2.44 -7.01 3.59
C TRP A 50 3.01 -8.31 4.15
N ARG A 51 2.24 -9.04 4.95
CA ARG A 51 2.66 -10.33 5.52
C ARG A 51 2.31 -11.49 4.60
N LEU A 52 1.26 -11.34 3.79
CA LEU A 52 0.88 -12.32 2.79
C LEU A 52 1.80 -12.29 1.56
N ILE A 53 2.56 -11.23 1.33
CA ILE A 53 3.52 -11.16 0.22
C ILE A 53 4.58 -12.27 0.27
N PHE A 54 4.90 -12.78 1.47
CA PHE A 54 5.82 -13.90 1.66
C PHE A 54 5.27 -15.23 1.13
N LEU A 55 3.95 -15.33 0.92
CA LEU A 55 3.31 -16.48 0.29
C LEU A 55 3.36 -16.43 -1.25
N LEU A 56 3.69 -15.27 -1.83
CA LEU A 56 3.68 -15.10 -3.28
C LEU A 56 4.70 -16.00 -4.00
N PRO A 57 5.97 -16.13 -3.56
CA PRO A 57 6.91 -17.02 -4.22
C PRO A 57 6.47 -18.49 -4.28
N PRO A 58 6.10 -19.17 -3.18
CA PRO A 58 5.66 -20.55 -3.26
C PRO A 58 4.33 -20.69 -4.01
N PHE A 59 3.43 -19.70 -3.91
CA PHE A 59 2.20 -19.67 -4.72
C PHE A 59 2.48 -19.69 -6.21
N LEU A 60 3.40 -18.84 -6.70
CA LEU A 60 3.76 -18.79 -8.12
C LEU A 60 4.38 -20.10 -8.61
N ILE A 61 5.23 -20.74 -7.79
CA ILE A 61 5.86 -22.03 -8.13
C ILE A 61 4.81 -23.16 -8.22
N ILE A 62 3.83 -23.17 -7.30
CA ILE A 62 2.73 -24.13 -7.33
C ILE A 62 1.90 -23.92 -8.60
N ILE A 63 1.51 -22.69 -8.90
CA ILE A 63 0.74 -22.37 -10.10
C ILE A 63 1.51 -22.74 -11.36
N SER A 64 2.79 -22.41 -11.48
CA SER A 64 3.59 -22.76 -12.66
C SER A 64 3.67 -24.27 -12.88
N ARG A 65 3.84 -25.06 -11.80
CA ARG A 65 3.87 -26.51 -11.89
C ARG A 65 2.52 -27.10 -12.27
N LEU A 66 1.42 -26.56 -11.72
CA LEU A 66 0.06 -27.00 -12.08
C LEU A 66 -0.26 -26.71 -13.56
N ILE A 67 0.20 -25.57 -14.08
CA ILE A 67 0.05 -25.22 -15.49
C ILE A 67 0.79 -26.22 -16.36
N ASP A 68 2.05 -26.53 -16.03
CA ASP A 68 2.94 -27.43 -16.79
C ASP A 68 2.40 -28.87 -16.89
N LEU A 69 1.72 -29.34 -15.84
CA LEU A 69 1.09 -30.67 -15.82
C LEU A 69 -0.18 -30.77 -16.68
N HIS A 70 -0.74 -29.65 -17.15
CA HIS A 70 -1.99 -29.65 -17.91
C HIS A 70 -1.74 -29.69 -19.42
N LYS A 71 -2.57 -30.46 -20.14
CA LYS A 71 -2.59 -30.50 -21.63
C LYS A 71 -2.79 -29.12 -22.30
N TYR A 72 -3.28 -28.13 -21.56
CA TYR A 72 -3.57 -26.77 -22.04
C TYR A 72 -2.70 -25.73 -21.34
N SER A 73 -1.49 -26.13 -20.93
CA SER A 73 -0.53 -25.31 -20.18
C SER A 73 -0.38 -23.90 -20.78
N PHE A 74 -0.23 -23.79 -22.09
CA PHE A 74 -0.11 -22.51 -22.79
C PHE A 74 -1.35 -21.61 -22.61
N LEU A 75 -2.56 -22.16 -22.69
CA LEU A 75 -3.80 -21.40 -22.51
C LEU A 75 -3.94 -20.90 -21.06
N PHE A 76 -3.59 -21.73 -20.08
CA PHE A 76 -3.59 -21.33 -18.68
C PHE A 76 -2.54 -20.26 -18.38
N LEU A 77 -1.36 -20.36 -18.98
CA LEU A 77 -0.34 -19.33 -18.87
C LEU A 77 -0.84 -17.99 -19.40
N ILE A 78 -1.46 -17.99 -20.60
CA ILE A 78 -2.09 -16.79 -21.17
C ILE A 78 -3.12 -16.21 -20.21
N LEU A 79 -4.01 -17.05 -19.66
CA LEU A 79 -5.04 -16.60 -18.73
C LEU A 79 -4.43 -15.93 -17.49
N VAL A 80 -3.40 -16.54 -16.88
CA VAL A 80 -2.71 -15.98 -15.70
C VAL A 80 -2.03 -14.65 -16.03
N VAL A 81 -1.38 -14.56 -17.19
CA VAL A 81 -0.76 -13.31 -17.66
C VAL A 81 -1.81 -12.23 -17.90
N LEU A 82 -2.92 -12.56 -18.56
CA LEU A 82 -4.01 -11.62 -18.80
C LEU A 82 -4.61 -11.11 -17.49
N ILE A 83 -4.92 -11.99 -16.54
CA ILE A 83 -5.41 -11.60 -15.21
C ILE A 83 -4.41 -10.66 -14.53
N SER A 84 -3.12 -11.00 -14.58
CA SER A 84 -2.06 -10.19 -13.96
C SER A 84 -1.94 -8.81 -14.61
N LEU A 85 -1.98 -8.73 -15.94
CA LEU A 85 -1.92 -7.47 -16.68
C LEU A 85 -3.16 -6.63 -16.44
N THR A 86 -4.35 -7.22 -16.47
CA THR A 86 -5.61 -6.53 -16.18
C THR A 86 -5.64 -6.00 -14.75
N ALA A 87 -5.21 -6.80 -13.77
CA ALA A 87 -5.13 -6.35 -12.37
C ALA A 87 -4.14 -5.18 -12.21
N ASN A 88 -2.95 -5.27 -12.82
CA ASN A 88 -1.98 -4.17 -12.81
C ASN A 88 -2.51 -2.92 -13.52
N PHE A 89 -3.18 -3.09 -14.66
CA PHE A 89 -3.79 -1.98 -15.40
C PHE A 89 -4.80 -1.23 -14.54
N PHE A 90 -5.72 -1.94 -13.88
CA PHE A 90 -6.66 -1.32 -12.94
C PHE A 90 -5.95 -0.66 -11.76
N TYR A 91 -4.92 -1.29 -11.20
CA TYR A 91 -4.14 -0.73 -10.09
C TYR A 91 -3.45 0.59 -10.47
N PHE A 92 -2.83 0.66 -11.66
CA PHE A 92 -2.11 1.87 -12.09
C PHE A 92 -3.03 3.01 -12.51
N LEU A 93 -4.21 2.72 -13.07
CA LEU A 93 -5.13 3.75 -13.56
C LEU A 93 -6.16 4.24 -12.54
N ASN A 94 -6.46 3.45 -11.51
CA ASN A 94 -7.47 3.81 -10.54
C ASN A 94 -6.85 4.01 -9.16
N GLU A 95 -6.81 5.27 -8.72
CA GLU A 95 -6.28 5.69 -7.42
C GLU A 95 -6.96 4.96 -6.25
N LYS A 96 -8.21 4.50 -6.41
CA LYS A 96 -8.94 3.73 -5.41
C LYS A 96 -8.24 2.42 -5.04
N TYR A 97 -7.53 1.80 -5.99
CA TYR A 97 -6.80 0.56 -5.74
C TYR A 97 -5.37 0.79 -5.26
N GLN A 98 -4.89 2.02 -5.31
CA GLN A 98 -3.57 2.39 -4.80
C GLN A 98 -3.63 2.54 -3.28
N ARG A 99 -2.56 2.11 -2.59
CA ARG A 99 -2.53 2.15 -1.13
C ARG A 99 -2.51 3.59 -0.59
N GLU A 100 -1.73 4.47 -1.24
CA GLU A 100 -1.47 5.83 -0.78
C GLU A 100 -1.39 6.77 -1.99
N ASN A 101 -2.27 7.76 -2.08
CA ASN A 101 -2.34 8.70 -3.19
C ASN A 101 -1.34 9.86 -3.05
N TRP A 102 -0.05 9.54 -2.96
CA TRP A 102 1.02 10.54 -2.91
C TRP A 102 1.15 11.34 -4.20
N ARG A 103 0.88 10.71 -5.34
CA ARG A 103 0.97 11.35 -6.66
C ARG A 103 -0.06 12.47 -6.80
N GLY A 104 -1.31 12.19 -6.47
CA GLY A 104 -2.38 13.18 -6.48
C GLY A 104 -2.08 14.34 -5.54
N LEU A 105 -1.75 14.03 -4.28
CA LEU A 105 -1.35 15.03 -3.28
C LEU A 105 -0.25 15.96 -3.77
N VAL A 106 0.85 15.38 -4.24
CA VAL A 106 2.00 16.17 -4.69
C VAL A 106 1.66 16.96 -5.94
N SER A 107 0.92 16.38 -6.90
CA SER A 107 0.53 17.09 -8.11
C SER A 107 -0.31 18.34 -7.84
N GLU A 108 -1.14 18.29 -6.81
CA GLU A 108 -1.98 19.41 -6.38
C GLU A 108 -1.15 20.46 -5.64
N LEU A 109 -0.38 20.04 -4.63
CA LEU A 109 0.43 20.97 -3.85
C LEU A 109 1.54 21.61 -4.69
N ASP A 110 2.16 20.88 -5.62
CA ASP A 110 3.24 21.39 -6.49
C ASP A 110 2.79 22.49 -7.47
N THR A 111 1.49 22.82 -7.57
CA THR A 111 1.04 24.00 -8.32
C THR A 111 1.66 25.29 -7.76
N ASN A 112 1.71 25.42 -6.42
CA ASN A 112 2.28 26.56 -5.71
C ASN A 112 3.64 26.24 -5.07
N ASN A 113 4.36 27.28 -4.63
CA ASN A 113 5.64 27.13 -3.89
C ASN A 113 5.46 27.12 -2.36
N ASP A 114 4.22 26.98 -1.89
CA ASP A 114 3.90 27.01 -0.47
C ASP A 114 4.64 25.89 0.29
N PRO A 115 5.20 26.18 1.47
CA PRO A 115 5.88 25.21 2.30
C PRO A 115 4.96 24.10 2.79
N VAL A 116 5.57 22.94 3.10
CA VAL A 116 4.86 21.78 3.59
C VAL A 116 5.47 21.28 4.89
N ILE A 117 4.62 21.07 5.87
CA ILE A 117 4.95 20.64 7.22
C ILE A 117 4.49 19.19 7.38
N PHE A 118 5.38 18.36 7.89
CA PHE A 118 5.09 16.97 8.26
C PHE A 118 5.15 16.78 9.78
N THR A 119 4.66 15.64 10.23
CA THR A 119 4.84 15.14 11.60
C THR A 119 6.29 14.75 11.92
N VAL A 120 7.13 14.63 10.89
CA VAL A 120 8.56 14.26 10.96
C VAL A 120 9.42 15.34 10.28
N GLU A 121 10.64 15.58 10.76
CA GLU A 121 11.46 16.72 10.32
C GLU A 121 11.73 16.81 8.83
N ASN A 122 12.14 15.70 8.22
CA ASN A 122 12.65 15.70 6.85
C ASN A 122 11.54 15.42 5.82
N GLY A 123 10.28 15.49 6.23
CA GLY A 123 9.15 15.00 5.46
C GLY A 123 9.21 13.50 5.20
N PHE A 124 8.47 13.05 4.20
CA PHE A 124 8.36 11.64 3.87
C PHE A 124 8.87 11.34 2.46
N ALA A 125 9.54 10.20 2.28
CA ALA A 125 10.24 9.85 1.04
C ALA A 125 9.35 9.89 -0.23
N PRO A 126 8.10 9.37 -0.23
CA PRO A 126 7.19 9.49 -1.36
C PRO A 126 6.92 10.93 -1.78
N TYR A 127 6.74 11.85 -0.81
CA TYR A 127 6.54 13.27 -1.14
C TYR A 127 7.77 13.83 -1.87
N THR A 128 8.97 13.60 -1.33
CA THR A 128 10.22 14.06 -1.95
C THR A 128 10.50 13.42 -3.30
N TRP A 129 10.04 12.18 -3.51
CA TRP A 129 10.21 11.45 -4.77
C TRP A 129 9.32 12.00 -5.88
N TYR A 130 8.06 12.32 -5.56
CA TYR A 130 7.11 12.82 -6.55
C TYR A 130 7.19 14.33 -6.76
N SER A 131 7.72 15.09 -5.78
CA SER A 131 7.76 16.55 -5.89
C SER A 131 8.82 16.96 -6.89
N LYS A 132 8.38 17.72 -7.90
CA LYS A 132 9.27 18.26 -8.94
C LYS A 132 9.91 19.58 -8.50
N LYS A 133 9.30 20.25 -7.51
CA LYS A 133 9.75 21.54 -7.01
C LYS A 133 10.56 21.36 -5.73
N LYS A 134 11.63 22.14 -5.59
CA LYS A 134 12.37 22.23 -4.33
C LYS A 134 11.60 23.08 -3.34
N LYS A 135 10.56 22.50 -2.74
CA LYS A 135 9.77 23.13 -1.69
C LYS A 135 10.50 23.12 -0.36
N VAL A 136 10.17 24.09 0.48
CA VAL A 136 10.58 24.06 1.88
C VAL A 136 9.75 23.00 2.59
N ILE A 137 10.42 21.97 3.07
CA ILE A 137 9.84 20.89 3.88
C ILE A 137 10.28 21.13 5.32
N CYS A 138 9.33 21.10 6.24
CA CYS A 138 9.59 21.24 7.67
C CYS A 138 8.93 20.11 8.47
N GLY A 139 9.36 19.96 9.71
CA GLY A 139 8.65 19.24 10.74
C GLY A 139 8.67 19.99 12.08
N PRO A 140 8.44 19.29 13.20
CA PRO A 140 8.30 19.89 14.53
C PRO A 140 9.37 20.91 14.96
N LEU A 141 10.65 20.62 14.73
CA LEU A 141 11.83 21.42 15.10
C LEU A 141 12.10 22.55 14.10
N THR A 142 11.57 22.44 12.89
CA THR A 142 11.79 23.40 11.80
C THR A 142 10.52 24.17 11.42
N LEU A 143 9.49 24.10 12.27
CA LEU A 143 8.16 24.68 12.04
C LEU A 143 8.24 26.15 11.63
N ASP A 144 9.05 26.93 12.36
CA ASP A 144 9.25 28.37 12.16
C ASP A 144 9.80 28.73 10.77
N LYS A 145 10.43 27.79 10.06
CA LYS A 145 10.90 28.03 8.68
C LYS A 145 9.73 28.04 7.69
N CYS A 146 8.75 27.16 7.89
CA CYS A 146 7.59 27.03 7.01
C CYS A 146 6.50 28.04 7.36
N THR A 147 6.31 28.36 8.64
CA THR A 147 5.25 29.27 9.09
C THR A 147 5.56 30.76 8.88
N LYS A 148 6.76 31.10 8.39
CA LYS A 148 7.07 32.44 7.85
C LYS A 148 6.33 32.77 6.56
N SER A 149 5.84 31.74 5.85
CA SER A 149 5.02 31.92 4.66
C SER A 149 3.58 32.27 5.06
N ASN A 150 2.91 33.09 4.24
CA ASN A 150 1.49 33.40 4.45
C ASN A 150 0.61 32.15 4.33
N ASN A 151 0.98 31.23 3.43
CA ASN A 151 0.26 29.99 3.18
C ASN A 151 1.20 28.81 3.40
N PHE A 152 0.72 27.75 4.05
CA PHE A 152 1.45 26.50 4.18
C PHE A 152 0.50 25.32 4.42
N TYR A 153 0.99 24.12 4.15
CA TYR A 153 0.20 22.88 4.27
C TYR A 153 0.79 21.99 5.35
N TYR A 154 -0.06 21.42 6.20
CA TYR A 154 0.33 20.39 7.16
C TYR A 154 -0.23 19.04 6.75
N ILE A 155 0.65 18.05 6.56
CA ILE A 155 0.29 16.67 6.21
C ILE A 155 0.34 15.81 7.47
N SER A 156 -0.81 15.28 7.89
CA SER A 156 -0.94 14.47 9.11
C SER A 156 -0.50 13.01 8.97
N TYR A 157 0.23 12.67 7.91
CA TYR A 157 0.71 11.31 7.67
C TYR A 157 1.60 10.83 8.82
N LEU A 158 1.38 9.60 9.30
CA LEU A 158 2.05 8.97 10.45
C LEU A 158 1.94 9.72 11.79
N LYS A 159 1.00 10.67 11.93
CA LYS A 159 0.73 11.39 13.18
C LYS A 159 0.52 10.44 14.36
N ASP A 160 -0.26 9.39 14.20
CA ASP A 160 -0.55 8.42 15.28
C ASP A 160 0.69 7.66 15.78
N ILE A 161 1.79 7.72 15.03
CA ILE A 161 3.06 7.09 15.38
C ILE A 161 4.03 8.12 15.95
N PHE A 162 4.21 9.27 15.29
CA PHE A 162 5.26 10.25 15.61
C PHE A 162 4.78 11.46 16.43
N ASP A 163 3.48 11.74 16.46
CA ASP A 163 2.87 12.85 17.19
C ASP A 163 1.53 12.43 17.81
N LYS A 164 1.59 11.43 18.71
CA LYS A 164 0.41 10.86 19.40
C LYS A 164 -0.41 11.90 20.15
N ASP A 165 0.25 12.90 20.71
CA ASP A 165 -0.38 13.98 21.48
C ASP A 165 -0.92 15.10 20.58
N ASN A 166 -0.73 15.00 19.26
CA ASN A 166 -1.15 15.98 18.27
C ASN A 166 -0.59 17.40 18.50
N LYS A 167 0.64 17.50 19.01
CA LYS A 167 1.28 18.76 19.39
C LYS A 167 1.48 19.68 18.20
N VAL A 168 1.84 19.15 17.03
CA VAL A 168 2.09 19.95 15.83
C VAL A 168 0.80 20.63 15.38
N GLN A 169 -0.28 19.86 15.23
CA GLN A 169 -1.56 20.41 14.78
C GLN A 169 -2.13 21.40 15.81
N GLN A 170 -2.05 21.09 17.11
CA GLN A 170 -2.52 22.00 18.16
C GLN A 170 -1.78 23.34 18.10
N THR A 171 -0.45 23.29 17.97
CA THR A 171 0.40 24.48 17.82
C THR A 171 -0.04 25.31 16.61
N LEU A 172 -0.25 24.66 15.46
CA LEU A 172 -0.68 25.34 14.25
C LEU A 172 -2.08 25.95 14.39
N SER A 173 -3.06 25.18 14.88
CA SER A 173 -4.44 25.66 15.07
C SER A 173 -4.58 26.78 16.10
N SER A 174 -3.63 26.92 17.03
CA SER A 174 -3.64 27.99 18.03
C SER A 174 -3.11 29.32 17.51
N ARG A 175 -2.40 29.32 16.37
CA ARG A 175 -1.66 30.48 15.85
C ARG A 175 -2.07 30.89 14.44
N TYR A 176 -2.68 29.98 13.68
CA TYR A 176 -2.96 30.18 12.26
C TYR A 176 -4.41 29.82 11.94
N LEU A 177 -4.96 30.45 10.91
CA LEU A 177 -6.32 30.21 10.46
C LEU A 177 -6.36 28.95 9.59
N LEU A 178 -7.23 28.01 9.93
CA LEU A 178 -7.47 26.83 9.09
C LEU A 178 -8.43 27.20 7.95
N VAL A 179 -7.96 27.12 6.71
CA VAL A 179 -8.72 27.51 5.52
C VAL A 179 -9.45 26.31 4.93
N ASP A 180 -8.76 25.18 4.81
CA ASP A 180 -9.30 23.98 4.18
C ASP A 180 -8.68 22.70 4.77
N ILE A 181 -9.42 21.59 4.65
CA ILE A 181 -8.96 20.25 5.01
C ILE A 181 -9.36 19.28 3.90
N LYS A 182 -8.35 18.61 3.33
CA LYS A 182 -8.57 17.59 2.31
C LYS A 182 -8.03 16.25 2.74
N ASN A 183 -8.81 15.19 2.52
CA ASN A 183 -8.39 13.82 2.79
C ASN A 183 -7.84 13.17 1.51
N TYR A 184 -6.64 12.63 1.59
CA TYR A 184 -6.02 11.85 0.52
C TYR A 184 -5.95 10.39 0.95
N GLN A 185 -6.53 9.51 0.13
CA GLN A 185 -6.60 8.08 0.40
C GLN A 185 -5.22 7.52 0.78
N GLY A 186 -5.13 6.92 1.97
CA GLY A 186 -3.91 6.30 2.50
C GLY A 186 -2.81 7.24 2.97
N VAL A 187 -2.88 8.53 2.63
CA VAL A 187 -1.95 9.57 3.14
C VAL A 187 -2.54 10.29 4.35
N GLY A 188 -3.86 10.40 4.42
CA GLY A 188 -4.58 11.05 5.52
C GLY A 188 -4.92 12.50 5.20
N PHE A 189 -5.13 13.30 6.25
CA PHE A 189 -5.60 14.68 6.12
C PHE A 189 -4.46 15.65 5.86
N VAL A 190 -4.73 16.58 4.95
CA VAL A 190 -3.87 17.71 4.62
C VAL A 190 -4.62 18.97 4.96
N TYR A 191 -4.04 19.77 5.83
CA TYR A 191 -4.61 20.98 6.39
C TYR A 191 -3.95 22.18 5.72
N HIS A 192 -4.75 23.07 5.16
CA HIS A 192 -4.29 24.33 4.60
C HIS A 192 -4.44 25.44 5.65
N TYR A 193 -3.34 26.08 6.00
CA TYR A 193 -3.31 27.17 6.97
C TYR A 193 -2.85 28.47 6.32
N GLU A 194 -3.46 29.56 6.79
CA GLU A 194 -3.11 30.93 6.46
C GLU A 194 -2.65 31.70 7.70
N ASN A 195 -1.67 32.59 7.52
CA ASN A 195 -1.21 33.46 8.58
C ASN A 195 -2.24 34.58 8.84
N SER A 196 -2.75 34.65 10.07
CA SER A 196 -3.75 35.63 10.45
C SER A 196 -3.06 36.92 10.90
N TYR A 197 -2.58 37.70 9.92
CA TYR A 197 -1.88 39.00 10.02
C TYR A 197 -0.47 38.97 10.61
#